data_AF-A0A2R9AWA0-F1
#
_entry.id   AF-A0A2R9AWA0-F1
#
_cell.length_a   1.000
_cell.length_b   1.000
_cell.length_c   1.000
_cell.angle_alpha   90.00
_cell.angle_beta   90.00
_cell.angle_gamma   90.00
#
_symmetry.space_group_name_H-M   'P 1'
#
loop_
_entity.id
_entity.type
_entity.pdbx_description
1 polymer ?
#
loop_
_entity_poly.entity_id
_entity_poly.type
_entity_poly.pdbx_seq_one_letter_code
_entity_poly.pdbx_strand_id
1 'polypeptide(L)'
;MCSAFHRAESGTELLARLEGRSSLKEIEPNLFADEDSPVHGDILEFHGPEGTGKTEMLYHLTARCILPKSEGGLEVEVLFIDTDYHFDMLRLVTILEHRLSQSSEEIIKYCLGRFFLVYCSSSTHLLLTLYSLESMFCSHPSLCLLILDSLSAFYWIDRVNGGESVNLQESTLRKCSQCLEKLVNDYRLVLFATTQTIMQKASNSSEEPSHASPRLCDVDIDYRPYLCKAWQQLVKHRMFFSKQDDSQSSNQFSLVSRCLKSNSLKKHFFIIGESGVEFC
;
A
#
# COMPACT_ATOMS: atom_id res chain seq x y z
N MET A 1 -8.01 10.38 -35.57
CA MET A 1 -7.83 9.18 -36.41
C MET A 1 -7.05 8.16 -35.60
N CYS A 2 -7.58 6.95 -35.56
CA CYS A 2 -7.17 5.85 -34.69
C CYS A 2 -5.79 5.31 -35.11
N SER A 3 -4.85 5.28 -34.18
CA SER A 3 -3.74 4.33 -34.22
C SER A 3 -3.67 3.64 -32.85
N ALA A 4 -4.62 2.75 -32.61
CA ALA A 4 -4.37 1.65 -31.69
C ALA A 4 -3.24 0.83 -32.33
N PHE A 5 -2.00 1.17 -32.02
CA PHE A 5 -0.88 0.25 -32.22
C PHE A 5 -1.21 -0.96 -31.36
N HIS A 6 -1.71 -2.03 -32.00
CA HIS A 6 -1.68 -3.36 -31.42
C HIS A 6 -0.20 -3.69 -31.21
N ARG A 7 0.31 -3.37 -30.03
CA ARG A 7 1.62 -3.84 -29.60
C ARG A 7 1.49 -5.36 -29.53
N ALA A 8 2.23 -6.06 -30.38
CA ALA A 8 2.29 -7.51 -30.32
C ALA A 8 2.88 -7.89 -28.96
N GLU A 9 2.09 -8.57 -28.15
CA GLU A 9 2.51 -9.12 -26.87
C GLU A 9 3.55 -10.21 -27.08
N SER A 10 4.62 -10.21 -26.28
CA SER A 10 5.61 -11.29 -26.34
C SER A 10 5.05 -12.57 -25.70
N GLY A 11 5.52 -13.74 -26.13
CA GLY A 11 5.07 -15.02 -25.53
C GLY A 11 5.34 -15.11 -24.02
N THR A 12 6.38 -14.44 -23.54
CA THR A 12 6.71 -14.29 -22.11
C THR A 12 5.74 -13.38 -21.37
N GLU A 13 5.31 -12.26 -21.98
CA GLU A 13 4.26 -11.39 -21.41
C GLU A 13 2.94 -12.18 -21.28
N LEU A 14 2.54 -12.90 -22.34
CA LEU A 14 1.34 -13.73 -22.32
C LEU A 14 1.41 -14.80 -21.21
N LEU A 15 2.54 -15.52 -21.10
CA LEU A 15 2.70 -16.56 -20.09
C LEU A 15 2.68 -15.98 -18.67
N ALA A 16 3.35 -14.85 -18.42
CA ALA A 16 3.30 -14.18 -17.13
C ALA A 16 1.88 -13.74 -16.73
N ARG A 17 1.00 -13.47 -17.71
CA ARG A 17 -0.42 -13.17 -17.47
C ARG A 17 -1.27 -14.43 -17.24
N LEU A 18 -0.94 -15.53 -17.93
CA LEU A 18 -1.71 -16.77 -17.91
C LEU A 18 -1.31 -17.70 -16.76
N GLU A 19 -0.05 -17.68 -16.33
CA GLU A 19 0.37 -18.35 -15.10
C GLU A 19 -0.35 -17.70 -13.92
N GLY A 20 -1.13 -18.51 -13.19
CA GLY A 20 -1.92 -18.01 -12.08
C GLY A 20 -1.03 -17.58 -10.92
N ARG A 21 -0.93 -16.27 -10.66
CA ARG A 21 -0.29 -15.76 -9.44
C ARG A 21 -1.03 -16.23 -8.19
N SER A 22 -0.27 -16.54 -7.14
CA SER A 22 -0.78 -16.92 -5.83
C SER A 22 -1.76 -15.89 -5.27
N SER A 23 -2.83 -16.35 -4.62
CA SER A 23 -3.82 -15.48 -3.97
C SER A 23 -3.23 -14.81 -2.73
N LEU A 24 -3.57 -13.52 -2.53
CA LEU A 24 -3.21 -12.74 -1.35
C LEU A 24 -4.38 -12.54 -0.37
N LYS A 25 -5.49 -13.27 -0.53
CA LYS A 25 -6.65 -13.16 0.36
C LYS A 25 -6.31 -13.35 1.84
N GLU A 26 -5.34 -14.20 2.14
CA GLU A 26 -4.91 -14.52 3.51
C GLU A 26 -3.65 -13.74 3.94
N ILE A 27 -3.32 -12.66 3.23
CA ILE A 27 -2.15 -11.83 3.56
C ILE A 27 -2.24 -11.20 4.95
N GLU A 28 -3.43 -10.92 5.46
CA GLU A 28 -3.65 -10.59 6.87
C GLU A 28 -5.10 -10.90 7.29
N PRO A 29 -5.37 -12.09 7.85
CA PRO A 29 -6.72 -12.50 8.19
C PRO A 29 -7.41 -11.55 9.16
N ASN A 30 -6.73 -10.96 10.15
CA ASN A 30 -7.39 -10.07 11.11
C ASN A 30 -7.88 -8.76 10.47
N LEU A 31 -7.27 -8.37 9.35
CA LEU A 31 -7.61 -7.18 8.60
C LEU A 31 -8.64 -7.46 7.49
N PHE A 32 -8.67 -8.69 6.98
CA PHE A 32 -9.37 -9.07 5.74
C PHE A 32 -10.33 -10.26 5.85
N ALA A 33 -10.51 -10.91 7.02
CA ALA A 33 -11.28 -12.15 7.18
C ALA A 33 -12.71 -12.12 6.60
N ASP A 34 -13.34 -10.94 6.64
CA ASP A 34 -14.72 -10.71 6.19
C ASP A 34 -14.79 -9.80 4.96
N GLU A 35 -13.70 -9.71 4.19
CA GLU A 35 -13.61 -8.90 2.98
C GLU A 35 -13.24 -9.78 1.78
N ASP A 36 -13.85 -9.52 0.62
CA ASP A 36 -13.44 -10.12 -0.66
C ASP A 36 -12.16 -9.47 -1.21
N SER A 37 -11.24 -9.07 -0.33
CA SER A 37 -10.05 -8.26 -0.60
C SER A 37 -8.95 -8.61 0.41
N PRO A 38 -7.66 -8.56 0.02
CA PRO A 38 -7.17 -8.19 -1.30
C PRO A 38 -7.24 -9.36 -2.28
N VAL A 39 -7.70 -9.05 -3.49
CA VAL A 39 -7.62 -9.93 -4.65
C VAL A 39 -6.83 -9.27 -5.77
N HIS A 40 -6.37 -10.05 -6.72
CA HIS A 40 -5.68 -9.55 -7.91
C HIS A 40 -6.44 -8.40 -8.57
N GLY A 41 -5.73 -7.32 -8.87
CA GLY A 41 -6.32 -6.08 -9.38
C GLY A 41 -6.60 -5.04 -8.29
N ASP A 42 -6.56 -5.42 -7.00
CA ASP A 42 -6.88 -4.50 -5.92
C ASP A 42 -5.76 -3.51 -5.63
N ILE A 43 -6.17 -2.25 -5.46
CA ILE A 43 -5.31 -1.15 -5.02
C ILE A 43 -5.83 -0.67 -3.66
N LEU A 44 -4.95 -0.73 -2.66
CA LEU A 44 -5.23 -0.38 -1.28
C LEU A 44 -4.38 0.82 -0.87
N GLU A 45 -5.01 1.81 -0.26
CA GLU A 45 -4.37 3.04 0.20
C GLU A 45 -4.26 3.06 1.72
N PHE A 46 -3.03 3.14 2.23
CA PHE A 46 -2.74 3.36 3.64
C PHE A 46 -2.54 4.84 3.90
N HIS A 47 -3.51 5.47 4.57
CA HIS A 47 -3.50 6.89 4.82
C HIS A 47 -3.32 7.20 6.31
N GLY A 48 -2.53 8.21 6.64
CA GLY A 48 -2.48 8.77 7.98
C GLY A 48 -1.23 9.60 8.26
N PRO A 49 -1.16 10.28 9.42
CA PRO A 49 0.00 11.05 9.85
C PRO A 49 1.28 10.20 9.97
N GLU A 50 2.44 10.83 10.03
CA GLU A 50 3.69 10.15 10.34
C GLU A 50 3.61 9.46 11.72
N GLY A 51 4.33 8.35 11.90
CA GLY A 51 4.40 7.66 13.18
C GLY A 51 3.14 6.88 13.58
N THR A 52 2.15 6.72 12.69
CA THR A 52 0.92 5.94 12.97
C THR A 52 0.99 4.47 12.59
N GLY A 53 2.19 3.97 12.25
CA GLY A 53 2.42 2.53 12.00
C GLY A 53 2.19 2.05 10.56
N LYS A 54 2.05 2.95 9.58
CA LYS A 54 1.87 2.58 8.16
C LYS A 54 3.01 1.71 7.63
N THR A 55 4.25 2.18 7.75
CA THR A 55 5.45 1.46 7.27
C THR A 55 5.67 0.16 8.05
N GLU A 56 5.37 0.13 9.35
CA GLU A 56 5.39 -1.09 10.16
C GLU A 56 4.37 -2.13 9.68
N MET A 57 3.16 -1.70 9.28
CA MET A 57 2.20 -2.58 8.62
C MET A 57 2.73 -3.07 7.26
N LEU A 58 3.45 -2.26 6.50
CA LEU A 58 4.06 -2.72 5.25
C LEU A 58 5.17 -3.75 5.49
N TYR A 59 6.02 -3.58 6.50
CA TYR A 59 7.00 -4.61 6.89
C TYR A 59 6.31 -5.89 7.33
N HIS A 60 5.24 -5.76 8.12
CA HIS A 60 4.42 -6.89 8.55
C HIS A 60 3.86 -7.70 7.38
N LEU A 61 3.23 -7.03 6.41
CA LEU A 61 2.68 -7.66 5.21
C LEU A 61 3.79 -8.25 4.33
N THR A 62 4.92 -7.54 4.19
CA THR A 62 6.10 -8.03 3.46
C THR A 62 6.59 -9.33 4.09
N ALA A 63 6.78 -9.36 5.41
CA ALA A 63 7.20 -10.56 6.14
C ALA A 63 6.21 -11.73 5.95
N ARG A 64 4.90 -11.49 6.04
CA ARG A 64 3.88 -12.54 5.78
C ARG A 64 3.99 -13.10 4.36
N CYS A 65 4.26 -12.27 3.37
CA CYS A 65 4.47 -12.70 1.99
C CYS A 65 5.76 -13.51 1.82
N ILE A 66 6.87 -13.02 2.35
CA ILE A 66 8.19 -13.60 2.12
C ILE A 66 8.58 -14.70 3.12
N LEU A 67 7.73 -15.05 4.09
CA LEU A 67 7.97 -16.21 4.95
C LEU A 67 7.60 -17.52 4.23
N PRO A 68 8.23 -18.66 4.60
CA PRO A 68 7.85 -19.97 4.11
C PRO A 68 6.45 -20.36 4.57
N LYS A 69 5.74 -21.19 3.80
CA LYS A 69 4.39 -21.66 4.17
C LYS A 69 4.38 -22.48 5.47
N SER A 70 5.44 -23.23 5.74
CA SER A 70 5.60 -24.00 6.98
C SER A 70 5.64 -23.13 8.24
N GLU A 71 6.01 -21.87 8.10
CA GLU A 71 6.10 -20.86 9.17
C GLU A 71 4.88 -19.91 9.12
N GLY A 72 3.82 -20.27 8.39
CA GLY A 72 2.60 -19.47 8.25
C GLY A 72 2.69 -18.30 7.25
N GLY A 73 3.75 -18.25 6.44
CA GLY A 73 3.88 -17.29 5.34
C GLY A 73 3.16 -17.74 4.05
N LEU A 74 3.23 -16.90 3.01
CA LEU A 74 2.61 -17.18 1.72
C LEU A 74 3.58 -17.74 0.67
N GLU A 75 4.87 -17.61 0.92
CA GLU A 75 5.93 -18.02 0.01
C GLU A 75 5.91 -17.33 -1.37
N VAL A 76 5.69 -16.01 -1.37
CA VAL A 76 5.55 -15.20 -2.59
C VAL A 76 6.57 -14.07 -2.64
N GLU A 77 6.77 -13.50 -3.83
CA GLU A 77 7.70 -12.38 -4.03
C GLU A 77 7.01 -11.01 -3.87
N VAL A 78 7.78 -10.04 -3.38
CA VAL A 78 7.33 -8.67 -3.09
C VAL A 78 8.28 -7.67 -3.74
N LEU A 79 7.72 -6.69 -4.45
CA LEU A 79 8.45 -5.48 -4.85
C LEU A 79 8.03 -4.32 -3.97
N PHE A 80 9.00 -3.72 -3.29
CA PHE A 80 8.85 -2.52 -2.48
C PHE A 80 9.53 -1.35 -3.18
N ILE A 81 8.76 -0.30 -3.46
CA ILE A 81 9.26 0.97 -3.98
C ILE A 81 9.24 1.98 -2.84
N ASP A 82 10.43 2.40 -2.42
CA ASP A 82 10.61 3.42 -1.39
C ASP A 82 10.93 4.77 -2.06
N THR A 83 10.08 5.76 -1.85
CA THR A 83 10.27 7.11 -2.37
C THR A 83 10.80 8.08 -1.32
N ASP A 84 10.77 7.69 -0.05
CA ASP A 84 11.13 8.53 1.08
C ASP A 84 12.50 8.11 1.68
N TYR A 85 13.10 7.01 1.23
CA TYR A 85 14.38 6.45 1.73
C TYR A 85 14.34 6.09 3.23
N HIS A 86 13.16 5.66 3.71
CA HIS A 86 12.94 5.27 5.10
C HIS A 86 12.87 3.75 5.30
N PHE A 87 12.98 2.95 4.23
CA PHE A 87 13.01 1.50 4.35
C PHE A 87 14.23 1.05 5.16
N ASP A 88 13.96 0.32 6.23
CA ASP A 88 14.95 -0.26 7.13
C ASP A 88 14.98 -1.78 6.97
N MET A 89 16.05 -2.25 6.31
CA MET A 89 16.29 -3.67 6.09
C MET A 89 16.49 -4.44 7.41
N LEU A 90 17.12 -3.81 8.40
CA LEU A 90 17.34 -4.46 9.70
C LEU A 90 16.00 -4.66 10.40
N ARG A 91 15.09 -3.69 10.31
CA ARG A 91 13.74 -3.83 10.86
C ARG A 91 12.98 -5.02 10.24
N LEU A 92 13.03 -5.17 8.91
CA LEU A 92 12.43 -6.35 8.25
C LEU A 92 13.09 -7.65 8.72
N VAL A 93 14.41 -7.69 8.83
CA VAL A 93 15.15 -8.88 9.33
C VAL A 93 14.74 -9.25 10.75
N THR A 94 14.64 -8.27 11.66
CA THR A 94 14.15 -8.50 13.03
C THR A 94 12.76 -9.13 13.02
N ILE A 95 11.83 -8.61 12.20
CA ILE A 95 10.48 -9.18 12.10
C ILE A 95 10.53 -10.63 11.62
N LEU A 96 11.40 -10.96 10.65
CA LEU A 96 11.57 -12.33 10.17
C LEU A 96 12.13 -13.25 11.26
N GLU A 97 13.19 -12.82 11.95
CA GLU A 97 13.83 -13.58 13.03
C GLU A 97 12.85 -13.96 14.14
N HIS A 98 12.00 -13.02 14.54
CA HIS A 98 11.01 -13.24 15.60
C HIS A 98 9.80 -14.09 15.16
N ARG A 99 9.58 -14.26 13.85
CA ARG A 99 8.49 -15.08 13.31
C ARG A 99 8.89 -16.51 12.99
N LEU A 100 10.18 -16.75 12.81
CA LEU A 100 10.70 -18.08 12.50
C LEU A 100 10.81 -18.91 13.78
N SER A 101 10.31 -20.14 13.73
CA SER A 101 10.47 -21.10 14.83
C SER A 101 11.95 -21.41 15.14
N GLN A 102 12.78 -21.42 14.10
CA GLN A 102 14.24 -21.49 14.18
C GLN A 102 14.85 -20.49 13.20
N SER A 103 15.39 -19.39 13.71
CA SER A 103 16.11 -18.40 12.91
C SER A 103 17.53 -18.88 12.59
N SER A 104 17.86 -18.99 11.31
CA SER A 104 19.24 -19.12 10.83
C SER A 104 19.50 -18.12 9.71
N GLU A 105 20.77 -17.76 9.51
CA GLU A 105 21.16 -16.82 8.44
C GLU A 105 20.73 -17.34 7.06
N GLU A 106 20.79 -18.64 6.84
CA GLU A 106 20.37 -19.29 5.59
C GLU A 106 18.87 -19.15 5.35
N ILE A 107 18.05 -19.34 6.39
CA ILE A 107 16.59 -19.21 6.28
C ILE A 107 16.20 -17.75 6.04
N ILE A 108 16.86 -16.80 6.72
CA ILE A 108 16.62 -15.37 6.52
C ILE A 108 16.99 -14.99 5.08
N LYS A 109 18.17 -15.39 4.59
CA LYS A 109 18.59 -15.18 3.19
C LYS A 109 17.61 -15.79 2.20
N TYR A 110 17.10 -16.99 2.49
CA TYR A 110 16.08 -17.64 1.67
C TYR A 110 14.77 -16.84 1.60
N CYS A 111 14.33 -16.25 2.73
CA CYS A 111 13.15 -15.36 2.74
C CYS A 111 13.42 -14.08 1.95
N LEU A 112 14.54 -13.42 2.21
CA LEU A 112 14.94 -12.17 1.56
C LEU A 112 15.18 -12.34 0.05
N GLY A 113 15.49 -13.54 -0.43
CA GLY A 113 15.57 -13.83 -1.87
C GLY A 113 14.27 -13.59 -2.63
N ARG A 114 13.14 -13.44 -1.94
CA ARG A 114 11.83 -13.09 -2.50
C ARG A 114 11.45 -11.62 -2.34
N PHE A 115 12.35 -10.80 -1.81
CA PHE A 115 12.13 -9.39 -1.57
C PHE A 115 12.97 -8.53 -2.53
N PHE A 116 12.31 -7.61 -3.23
CA PHE A 116 12.96 -6.65 -4.13
C PHE A 116 12.69 -5.24 -3.62
N LEU A 117 13.75 -4.43 -3.52
CA LEU A 117 13.67 -3.04 -3.05
C LEU A 117 14.19 -2.09 -4.12
N VAL A 118 13.41 -1.06 -4.43
CA VAL A 118 13.76 -0.02 -5.39
C VAL A 118 13.56 1.34 -4.76
N TYR A 119 14.57 2.21 -4.86
CA TYR A 119 14.50 3.57 -4.35
C TYR A 119 14.21 4.57 -5.48
N CYS A 120 13.27 5.47 -5.26
CA CYS A 120 12.93 6.54 -6.20
C CYS A 120 13.13 7.91 -5.56
N SER A 121 13.91 8.78 -6.20
CA SER A 121 14.28 10.11 -5.68
C SER A 121 13.46 11.27 -6.23
N SER A 122 12.58 11.02 -7.20
CA SER A 122 11.69 12.04 -7.76
C SER A 122 10.46 11.40 -8.41
N SER A 123 9.42 12.21 -8.66
CA SER A 123 8.21 11.78 -9.37
C SER A 123 8.51 11.26 -10.78
N THR A 124 9.45 11.89 -11.48
CA THR A 124 9.93 11.43 -12.80
C THR A 124 10.68 10.11 -12.70
N HIS A 125 11.55 9.94 -11.70
CA HIS A 125 12.24 8.67 -11.47
C HIS A 125 11.22 7.56 -11.20
N LEU A 126 10.26 7.78 -10.30
CA LEU A 126 9.17 6.83 -10.04
C LEU A 126 8.42 6.47 -11.33
N LEU A 127 8.03 7.45 -12.15
CA LEU A 127 7.31 7.20 -13.39
C LEU A 127 8.13 6.34 -14.37
N LEU A 128 9.42 6.62 -14.53
CA LEU A 128 10.31 5.84 -15.39
C LEU A 128 10.51 4.42 -14.86
N THR A 129 10.69 4.28 -13.54
CA THR A 129 10.77 2.99 -12.87
C THR A 129 9.52 2.16 -13.18
N LEU A 130 8.32 2.72 -12.99
CA LEU A 130 7.06 2.02 -13.28
C LEU A 130 6.98 1.53 -14.74
N TYR A 131 7.39 2.34 -15.72
CA TYR A 131 7.43 1.90 -17.12
C TYR A 131 8.40 0.75 -17.38
N SER A 132 9.44 0.59 -16.55
CA SER A 132 10.42 -0.49 -16.69
C SER A 132 10.05 -1.78 -15.97
N LEU A 133 9.02 -1.77 -15.09
CA LEU A 133 8.68 -2.95 -14.28
C LEU A 133 8.02 -4.09 -15.07
N GLU A 134 7.52 -3.82 -16.28
CA GLU A 134 6.94 -4.83 -17.18
C GLU A 134 7.88 -6.03 -17.37
N SER A 135 9.17 -5.80 -17.63
CA SER A 135 10.14 -6.90 -17.76
C SER A 135 10.35 -7.65 -16.45
N MET A 136 10.37 -6.96 -15.31
CA MET A 136 10.54 -7.59 -14.00
C MET A 136 9.36 -8.52 -13.68
N PHE A 137 8.13 -8.07 -13.88
CA PHE A 137 6.95 -8.89 -13.61
C PHE A 137 6.84 -10.10 -14.55
N CYS A 138 7.36 -9.99 -15.77
CA CYS A 138 7.46 -11.13 -16.69
C CYS A 138 8.51 -12.16 -16.24
N SER A 139 9.63 -11.73 -15.67
CA SER A 139 10.69 -12.63 -15.19
C SER A 139 10.42 -13.22 -13.82
N HIS A 140 9.51 -12.62 -13.05
CA HIS A 140 9.17 -13.02 -11.68
C HIS A 140 7.67 -13.36 -11.56
N PRO A 141 7.24 -14.59 -11.95
CA PRO A 141 5.83 -15.01 -11.90
C PRO A 141 5.31 -15.17 -10.46
N SER A 142 6.19 -15.33 -9.47
CA SER A 142 5.82 -15.42 -8.05
C SER A 142 5.58 -14.06 -7.39
N LEU A 143 5.85 -12.95 -8.09
CA LEU A 143 5.66 -11.59 -7.60
C LEU A 143 4.20 -11.18 -7.66
N CYS A 144 3.51 -11.23 -6.52
CA CYS A 144 2.09 -10.86 -6.46
C CYS A 144 1.83 -9.56 -5.69
N LEU A 145 2.81 -9.03 -4.98
CA LEU A 145 2.67 -7.84 -4.16
C LEU A 145 3.58 -6.70 -4.64
N LEU A 146 2.97 -5.56 -4.93
CA LEU A 146 3.65 -4.29 -5.14
C LEU A 146 3.35 -3.37 -3.95
N ILE A 147 4.39 -2.79 -3.35
CA ILE A 147 4.29 -1.80 -2.29
C ILE A 147 4.91 -0.49 -2.77
N LEU A 148 4.26 0.63 -2.51
CA LEU A 148 4.75 1.98 -2.79
C LEU A 148 4.66 2.85 -1.53
N ASP A 149 5.80 3.11 -0.88
CA ASP A 149 5.91 3.93 0.32
C ASP A 149 6.79 5.16 0.02
N SER A 150 6.26 6.34 -0.27
CA SER A 150 4.86 6.76 -0.37
C SER A 150 4.50 7.34 -1.73
N LEU A 151 3.24 7.17 -2.15
CA LEU A 151 2.75 7.78 -3.39
C LEU A 151 2.73 9.32 -3.30
N SER A 152 2.62 9.86 -2.09
CA SER A 152 2.53 11.30 -1.82
C SER A 152 3.86 12.02 -1.69
N ALA A 153 5.00 11.32 -1.69
CA ALA A 153 6.33 11.89 -1.40
C ALA A 153 6.66 13.16 -2.21
N PHE A 154 6.31 13.16 -3.49
CA PHE A 154 6.64 14.25 -4.41
C PHE A 154 5.53 15.29 -4.58
N TYR A 155 4.46 15.21 -3.78
CA TYR A 155 3.26 16.04 -3.96
C TYR A 155 3.60 17.53 -4.05
N TRP A 156 4.32 18.07 -3.06
CA TRP A 156 4.63 19.50 -3.02
C TRP A 156 5.56 19.96 -4.13
N ILE A 157 6.54 19.12 -4.50
CA ILE A 157 7.50 19.47 -5.54
C ILE A 157 6.82 19.52 -6.92
N ASP A 158 5.91 18.59 -7.19
CA ASP A 158 5.13 18.57 -8.43
C ASP A 158 4.14 19.74 -8.48
N ARG A 159 3.51 20.10 -7.35
CA ARG A 159 2.64 21.30 -7.25
C ARG A 159 3.41 22.59 -7.57
N VAL A 160 4.62 22.74 -7.06
CA VAL A 160 5.45 23.92 -7.35
C VAL A 160 5.86 23.95 -8.82
N ASN A 161 6.34 22.82 -9.34
CA ASN A 161 6.82 22.72 -10.73
C ASN A 161 5.70 22.91 -11.78
N GLY A 162 4.45 22.61 -11.42
CA GLY A 162 3.30 22.80 -12.30
C GLY A 162 2.82 24.24 -12.45
N GLY A 163 3.37 25.20 -11.70
CA GLY A 163 2.95 26.60 -11.73
C GLY A 163 1.46 26.77 -11.39
N GLU A 164 0.75 27.61 -12.15
CA GLU A 164 -0.69 27.87 -11.93
C GLU A 164 -1.62 26.78 -12.47
N SER A 165 -1.10 25.87 -13.31
CA SER A 165 -1.92 24.87 -14.00
C SER A 165 -2.03 23.59 -13.17
N VAL A 166 -3.20 23.36 -12.56
CA VAL A 166 -3.52 22.10 -11.84
C VAL A 166 -3.23 20.87 -12.71
N ASN A 167 -3.41 20.97 -14.02
CA ASN A 167 -3.10 19.87 -14.95
C ASN A 167 -1.62 19.54 -15.04
N LEU A 168 -0.74 20.56 -14.99
CA LEU A 168 0.71 20.36 -14.97
C LEU A 168 1.15 19.89 -13.58
N GLN A 169 0.60 20.50 -12.54
CA GLN A 169 0.85 20.14 -11.13
C GLN A 169 0.57 18.66 -10.84
N GLU A 170 -0.45 18.08 -11.46
CA GLU A 170 -0.85 16.67 -11.24
C GLU A 170 -0.40 15.73 -12.37
N SER A 171 0.33 16.23 -13.37
CA SER A 171 0.62 15.49 -14.60
C SER A 171 1.38 14.18 -14.34
N THR A 172 2.45 14.24 -13.53
CA THR A 172 3.28 13.07 -13.24
C THR A 172 2.53 12.06 -12.39
N LEU A 173 1.90 12.50 -11.29
CA LEU A 173 1.07 11.64 -10.44
C LEU A 173 -0.05 10.94 -11.23
N ARG A 174 -0.70 11.65 -12.17
CA ARG A 174 -1.73 11.07 -13.03
C ARG A 174 -1.18 9.96 -13.91
N LYS A 175 0.00 10.18 -14.52
CA LYS A 175 0.69 9.15 -15.32
C LYS A 175 1.10 7.96 -14.46
N CYS A 176 1.63 8.19 -13.25
CA CYS A 176 1.96 7.12 -12.31
C CYS A 176 0.71 6.31 -11.95
N SER A 177 -0.41 6.97 -11.65
CA SER A 177 -1.69 6.31 -11.32
C SER A 177 -2.17 5.41 -12.45
N GLN A 178 -2.14 5.91 -13.69
CA GLN A 178 -2.51 5.14 -14.88
C GLN A 178 -1.57 3.95 -15.13
N CYS A 179 -0.27 4.15 -14.91
CA CYS A 179 0.72 3.08 -15.06
C CYS A 179 0.53 2.00 -13.98
N LEU A 180 0.32 2.39 -12.72
CA LEU A 180 0.03 1.48 -11.61
C LEU A 180 -1.24 0.66 -11.87
N GLU A 181 -2.33 1.31 -12.30
CA GLU A 181 -3.57 0.61 -12.69
C GLU A 181 -3.30 -0.45 -13.75
N LYS A 182 -2.55 -0.08 -14.80
CA LYS A 182 -2.21 -1.01 -15.87
C LYS A 182 -1.39 -2.18 -15.34
N LEU A 183 -0.33 -1.92 -14.59
CA LEU A 183 0.55 -2.96 -14.04
C LEU A 183 -0.21 -3.92 -13.12
N VAL A 184 -1.02 -3.38 -12.22
CA VAL A 184 -1.80 -4.16 -11.26
C VAL A 184 -2.82 -5.07 -11.95
N ASN A 185 -3.49 -4.57 -12.99
CA ASN A 185 -4.48 -5.34 -13.75
C ASN A 185 -3.85 -6.35 -14.72
N ASP A 186 -2.87 -5.92 -15.53
CA ASP A 186 -2.26 -6.78 -16.54
C ASP A 186 -1.48 -7.92 -15.88
N TYR A 187 -0.73 -7.63 -14.82
CA TYR A 187 0.09 -8.62 -14.13
C TYR A 187 -0.60 -9.25 -12.93
N ARG A 188 -1.90 -9.01 -12.69
CA ARG A 188 -2.66 -9.62 -11.58
C ARG A 188 -1.95 -9.47 -10.23
N LEU A 189 -1.56 -8.24 -9.90
CA LEU A 189 -0.89 -7.90 -8.64
C LEU A 189 -1.91 -7.40 -7.61
N VAL A 190 -1.47 -7.25 -6.36
CA VAL A 190 -2.10 -6.39 -5.36
C VAL A 190 -1.14 -5.23 -5.08
N LEU A 191 -1.67 -4.02 -5.02
CA LEU A 191 -0.90 -2.81 -4.69
C LEU A 191 -1.30 -2.28 -3.32
N PHE A 192 -0.31 -2.08 -2.46
CA PHE A 192 -0.43 -1.22 -1.28
C PHE A 192 0.37 0.06 -1.51
N ALA A 193 -0.28 1.21 -1.38
CA ALA A 193 0.40 2.50 -1.46
C ALA A 193 0.12 3.32 -0.21
N THR A 194 1.14 3.97 0.35
CA THR A 194 0.94 4.88 1.48
C THR A 194 0.75 6.31 1.01
N THR A 195 -0.03 7.07 1.78
CA THR A 195 -0.19 8.51 1.63
C THR A 195 -0.17 9.20 2.99
N GLN A 196 0.44 10.38 3.02
CA GLN A 196 0.56 11.18 4.23
C GLN A 196 -0.63 12.14 4.40
N THR A 197 -0.93 12.55 5.63
CA THR A 197 -1.91 13.58 5.92
C THR A 197 -1.32 14.97 5.69
N ILE A 198 -1.45 15.47 4.46
CA ILE A 198 -0.93 16.78 4.05
C ILE A 198 -1.96 17.90 4.30
N MET A 199 -3.25 17.59 4.20
CA MET A 199 -4.34 18.54 4.40
C MET A 199 -5.14 18.17 5.65
N GLN A 200 -5.31 19.12 6.57
CA GLN A 200 -6.23 19.02 7.70
C GLN A 200 -7.54 19.73 7.37
N LYS A 201 -8.66 19.27 7.91
CA LYS A 201 -9.92 20.04 7.87
C LYS A 201 -9.76 21.22 8.82
N ALA A 202 -10.16 22.41 8.35
CA ALA A 202 -10.29 23.54 9.25
C ALA A 202 -11.30 23.13 10.33
N SER A 203 -10.89 23.17 11.60
CA SER A 203 -11.82 22.98 12.70
C SER A 203 -12.85 24.10 12.61
N ASN A 204 -14.06 23.77 12.17
CA ASN A 204 -15.17 24.70 12.28
C ASN A 204 -15.52 24.82 13.76
N SER A 205 -14.88 25.76 14.46
CA SER A 205 -15.32 26.25 15.76
C SER A 205 -16.56 27.13 15.57
N SER A 206 -17.67 26.52 15.19
CA SER A 206 -18.98 27.17 15.16
C SER A 206 -19.97 26.25 15.85
N GLU A 207 -20.26 26.58 17.11
CA GLU A 207 -21.37 26.05 17.88
C GLU A 207 -22.69 26.33 17.12
N GLU A 208 -23.27 25.31 16.50
CA GLU A 208 -24.71 25.28 16.23
C GLU A 208 -25.26 23.89 16.57
N PRO A 209 -26.23 23.78 17.51
CA PRO A 209 -26.79 22.50 17.92
C PRO A 209 -27.85 22.06 16.90
N SER A 210 -27.44 21.31 15.88
CA SER A 210 -28.39 20.66 14.99
C SER A 210 -28.79 19.30 15.57
N HIS A 211 -30.04 19.26 16.06
CA HIS A 211 -30.73 18.05 16.46
C HIS A 211 -30.89 17.10 15.26
N ALA A 212 -29.94 16.18 15.09
CA ALA A 212 -30.13 14.96 14.32
C ALA A 212 -29.57 13.81 15.17
N SER A 213 -30.40 12.78 15.36
CA SER A 213 -30.05 11.54 16.07
C SER A 213 -28.68 11.01 15.63
N PRO A 214 -27.78 10.62 16.56
CA PRO A 214 -26.47 10.10 16.20
C PRO A 214 -26.67 8.80 15.41
N ARG A 215 -26.27 8.80 14.15
CA ARG A 215 -26.15 7.55 13.39
C ARG A 215 -25.02 6.76 14.05
N LEU A 216 -25.26 5.50 14.37
CA LEU A 216 -24.20 4.59 14.83
C LEU A 216 -23.05 4.64 13.81
N CYS A 217 -21.81 4.77 14.30
CA CYS A 217 -20.52 4.91 13.59
C CYS A 217 -20.14 6.29 13.02
N ASP A 218 -20.16 7.32 13.88
CA ASP A 218 -19.41 8.56 13.65
C ASP A 218 -17.92 8.35 14.01
N VAL A 219 -17.19 7.62 13.17
CA VAL A 219 -15.73 7.67 13.20
C VAL A 219 -15.36 8.94 12.46
N ASP A 220 -15.00 10.00 13.17
CA ASP A 220 -14.57 11.28 12.59
C ASP A 220 -13.21 11.10 11.90
N ILE A 221 -13.25 10.54 10.70
CA ILE A 221 -12.07 10.40 9.85
C ILE A 221 -11.86 11.75 9.18
N ASP A 222 -10.92 12.55 9.71
CA ASP A 222 -10.49 13.80 9.08
C ASP A 222 -9.66 13.52 7.81
N TYR A 223 -10.32 13.07 6.76
CA TYR A 223 -9.71 12.79 5.46
C TYR A 223 -10.21 13.72 4.38
N ARG A 224 -9.28 14.47 3.79
CA ARG A 224 -9.51 15.24 2.57
C ARG A 224 -8.69 14.65 1.42
N PRO A 225 -9.34 14.09 0.38
CA PRO A 225 -8.62 13.64 -0.80
C PRO A 225 -7.90 14.82 -1.46
N TYR A 226 -6.58 14.70 -1.64
CA TYR A 226 -5.74 15.75 -2.24
C TYR A 226 -4.94 15.27 -3.45
N LEU A 227 -4.78 13.95 -3.61
CA LEU A 227 -4.18 13.34 -4.79
C LEU A 227 -5.12 13.45 -6.00
N CYS A 228 -4.57 13.26 -7.20
CA CYS A 228 -5.32 13.42 -8.44
C CYS A 228 -6.55 12.48 -8.53
N LYS A 229 -7.58 12.89 -9.28
CA LYS A 229 -8.82 12.10 -9.43
C LYS A 229 -8.58 10.69 -9.98
N ALA A 230 -7.56 10.51 -10.84
CA ALA A 230 -7.21 9.20 -11.37
C ALA A 230 -6.91 8.24 -10.21
N TRP A 231 -5.99 8.59 -9.31
CA TRP A 231 -5.70 7.78 -8.11
C TRP A 231 -6.95 7.48 -7.27
N GLN A 232 -7.75 8.50 -6.99
CA GLN A 232 -8.94 8.35 -6.14
C GLN A 232 -9.95 7.31 -6.67
N GLN A 233 -10.04 7.14 -7.99
CA GLN A 233 -10.94 6.19 -8.64
C GLN A 233 -10.39 4.75 -8.64
N LEU A 234 -9.08 4.59 -8.52
CA LEU A 234 -8.40 3.29 -8.54
C LEU A 234 -8.44 2.58 -7.18
N VAL A 235 -8.36 3.36 -6.10
CA VAL A 235 -8.35 2.81 -4.75
C VAL A 235 -9.67 2.08 -4.49
N LYS A 236 -9.57 0.81 -4.08
CA LYS A 236 -10.72 -0.02 -3.69
C LYS A 236 -10.95 0.03 -2.19
N HIS A 237 -9.87 -0.01 -1.42
CA HIS A 237 -9.89 0.07 0.03
C HIS A 237 -8.97 1.19 0.50
N ARG A 238 -9.50 2.05 1.38
CA ARG A 238 -8.70 3.07 2.05
C ARG A 238 -8.66 2.74 3.53
N MET A 239 -7.47 2.66 4.09
CA MET A 239 -7.27 2.33 5.48
C MET A 239 -6.63 3.52 6.20
N PHE A 240 -7.28 3.98 7.26
CA PHE A 240 -6.89 5.18 8.00
C PHE A 240 -6.18 4.79 9.30
N PHE A 241 -4.89 5.13 9.39
CA PHE A 241 -4.04 4.83 10.53
C PHE A 241 -3.98 5.98 11.53
N SER A 242 -4.15 5.69 12.80
CA SER A 242 -4.04 6.62 13.92
C SER A 242 -3.35 5.99 15.12
N LYS A 243 -2.55 6.78 15.83
CA LYS A 243 -1.95 6.40 17.12
C LYS A 243 -2.89 6.83 18.25
N GLN A 244 -3.12 5.97 19.24
CA GLN A 244 -3.88 6.36 20.43
C GLN A 244 -2.95 6.97 21.47
N ASP A 245 -3.26 8.20 21.89
CA ASP A 245 -2.54 8.92 22.94
C ASP A 245 -3.26 8.74 24.29
N ASP A 246 -3.45 7.49 24.73
CA ASP A 246 -3.98 7.22 26.07
C ASP A 246 -2.84 6.99 27.06
N SER A 247 -2.90 7.71 28.18
CA SER A 247 -1.89 7.73 29.26
C SER A 247 -1.56 6.38 29.91
N GLN A 248 -2.33 5.31 29.61
CA GLN A 248 -2.16 3.98 30.18
C GLN A 248 -1.67 2.92 29.17
N SER A 249 -1.73 3.18 27.86
CA SER A 249 -1.34 2.23 26.81
C SER A 249 -0.59 2.94 25.67
N SER A 250 0.65 3.35 25.94
CA SER A 250 1.44 4.24 25.07
C SER A 250 1.78 3.69 23.67
N ASN A 251 1.45 2.42 23.38
CA ASN A 251 1.89 1.70 22.17
C ASN A 251 0.73 1.12 21.34
N GLN A 252 -0.51 1.54 21.58
CA GLN A 252 -1.65 1.05 20.80
C GLN A 252 -1.96 1.93 19.59
N PHE A 253 -2.14 1.28 18.45
CA PHE A 253 -2.52 1.90 17.18
C PHE A 253 -3.93 1.44 16.80
N SER A 254 -4.55 2.22 15.93
CA SER A 254 -5.86 1.91 15.38
C SER A 254 -5.86 2.12 13.88
N LEU A 255 -6.64 1.28 13.21
CA LEU A 255 -6.81 1.29 11.77
C LEU A 255 -8.29 1.23 11.44
N VAL A 256 -8.77 2.17 10.63
CA VAL A 256 -10.15 2.15 10.13
C VAL A 256 -10.12 1.80 8.66
N SER A 257 -10.54 0.59 8.32
CA SER A 257 -10.67 0.11 6.94
C SER A 257 -12.00 0.57 6.35
N ARG A 258 -11.95 1.21 5.18
CA ARG A 258 -13.11 1.63 4.39
C ARG A 258 -13.08 0.97 3.02
N CYS A 259 -14.07 0.12 2.75
CA CYS A 259 -14.30 -0.40 1.40
C CYS A 259 -15.11 0.63 0.60
N LEU A 260 -14.58 1.12 -0.53
CA LEU A 260 -15.22 2.20 -1.28
C LEU A 260 -16.43 1.74 -2.12
N LYS A 261 -16.56 0.42 -2.38
CA LYS A 261 -17.71 -0.16 -3.11
C LYS A 261 -18.94 -0.34 -2.22
N SER A 262 -18.76 -0.96 -1.06
CA SER A 262 -19.85 -1.23 -0.09
C SER A 262 -20.06 -0.07 0.88
N ASN A 263 -19.09 0.85 0.98
CA ASN A 263 -19.01 1.87 2.01
C ASN A 263 -19.03 1.29 3.45
N SER A 264 -18.58 0.03 3.61
CA SER A 264 -18.40 -0.59 4.93
C SER A 264 -17.20 0.03 5.64
N LEU A 265 -17.34 0.18 6.97
CA LEU A 265 -16.28 0.63 7.86
C LEU A 265 -16.01 -0.45 8.91
N LYS A 266 -14.75 -0.80 9.10
CA LYS A 266 -14.28 -1.70 10.15
C LYS A 266 -13.12 -1.06 10.88
N LYS A 267 -13.17 -1.06 12.20
CA LYS A 267 -12.09 -0.53 13.04
C LYS A 267 -11.34 -1.70 13.67
N HIS A 268 -10.03 -1.65 13.55
CA HIS A 268 -9.09 -2.62 14.09
C HIS A 268 -8.13 -1.91 15.04
N PHE A 269 -7.64 -2.65 16.03
CA PHE A 269 -6.60 -2.20 16.94
C PHE A 269 -5.40 -3.12 16.78
N PHE A 270 -4.22 -2.55 16.92
CA PHE A 270 -3.00 -3.32 16.82
C PHE A 270 -1.89 -2.67 17.64
N ILE A 271 -0.89 -3.47 17.96
CA ILE A 271 0.38 -3.04 18.55
C ILE A 271 1.52 -3.34 17.60
N ILE A 272 2.64 -2.66 17.79
CA ILE A 272 3.88 -2.91 17.04
C ILE A 272 4.90 -3.47 18.03
N GLY A 273 5.29 -4.73 17.82
CA GLY A 273 6.28 -5.46 18.60
C GLY A 273 7.47 -5.90 17.75
N GLU A 274 8.37 -6.70 18.33
CA GLU A 274 9.57 -7.19 17.62
C GLU A 274 9.19 -8.05 16.41
N SER A 275 8.16 -8.88 16.56
CA SER A 275 7.54 -9.71 15.51
C SER A 275 6.72 -8.93 14.48
N GLY A 276 6.71 -7.60 14.51
CA GLY A 276 5.93 -6.75 13.59
C GLY A 276 4.58 -6.33 14.19
N VAL A 277 3.53 -6.33 13.36
CA VAL A 277 2.18 -5.93 13.80
C VAL A 277 1.43 -7.12 14.42
N GLU A 278 0.79 -6.87 15.55
CA GLU A 278 -0.09 -7.82 16.23
C GLU A 278 -1.46 -7.18 16.47
N PHE A 279 -2.50 -7.77 15.89
CA PHE A 279 -3.88 -7.30 16.06
C PHE A 279 -4.43 -7.71 17.43
N CYS A 280 -5.20 -6.82 18.06
CA CYS A 280 -5.82 -7.02 19.38
C CYS A 280 -7.26 -7.55 19.27
#